data_AF-X1TQZ9-F1
#
_entry.id   AF-X1TQZ9-F1
#
_cell.length_a   1.000
_cell.length_b   1.000
_cell.length_c   1.000
_cell.angle_alpha   90.00
_cell.angle_beta   90.00
_cell.angle_gamma   90.00
#
_symmetry.space_group_name_H-M   'P 1'
#
loop_
_entity.id
_entity.type
_entity.pdbx_description
1 polymer ?
#
loop_
_entity_poly.entity_id
_entity_poly.type
_entity_poly.pdbx_seq_one_letter_code
_entity_poly.pdbx_strand_id
1 'polypeptide(L)'
;MSKKNEAVNKNHIESLYSNVSNIYDQIKRENRIEVFGILDFEVVRNIDGKKQRIAKLKGNKILIHEKAARLPKSALRYIIAHEIAHMLAKKHTKKFWKVVETIYPSFETGQTLLEKYGSELNFPGHKLMRS
;
A
#
# COMPACT_ATOMS: atom_id res chain seq x y z
N MET A 1 -30.92 13.17 5.57
CA MET A 1 -29.59 12.91 6.16
C MET A 1 -28.69 12.24 5.12
N SER A 2 -28.34 12.91 4.00
CA SER A 2 -27.78 12.17 2.82
C SER A 2 -26.80 12.89 1.89
N LYS A 3 -26.27 14.09 2.20
CA LYS A 3 -25.26 14.74 1.30
C LYS A 3 -23.88 14.98 1.91
N LYS A 4 -23.78 15.07 3.26
CA LYS A 4 -22.53 15.41 3.95
C LYS A 4 -21.55 14.22 4.03
N ASN A 5 -22.07 13.00 4.19
CA ASN A 5 -21.24 11.79 4.32
C ASN A 5 -20.60 11.34 3.00
N GLU A 6 -21.23 11.62 1.85
CA GLU A 6 -20.66 11.27 0.54
C GLU A 6 -19.51 12.19 0.14
N ALA A 7 -19.62 13.50 0.42
CA ALA A 7 -18.58 14.48 0.14
C ALA A 7 -17.32 14.27 1.02
N VAL A 8 -17.52 14.00 2.32
CA VAL A 8 -16.40 13.67 3.23
C VAL A 8 -15.70 12.37 2.81
N ASN A 9 -16.43 11.38 2.30
CA ASN A 9 -15.85 10.11 1.88
C ASN A 9 -15.10 10.22 0.54
N LYS A 10 -15.59 11.03 -0.41
CA LYS A 10 -14.85 11.36 -1.65
C LYS A 10 -13.50 12.03 -1.38
N ASN A 11 -13.48 13.01 -0.47
CA ASN A 11 -12.26 13.73 -0.10
C ASN A 11 -11.17 12.81 0.48
N HIS A 12 -11.55 11.79 1.27
CA HIS A 12 -10.59 10.84 1.82
C HIS A 12 -10.01 9.89 0.77
N ILE A 13 -10.81 9.49 -0.22
CA ILE A 13 -10.35 8.62 -1.32
C ILE A 13 -9.36 9.36 -2.22
N GLU A 14 -9.67 10.60 -2.61
CA GLU A 14 -8.77 11.44 -3.42
C GLU A 14 -7.49 11.78 -2.67
N SER A 15 -7.58 12.05 -1.37
CA SER A 15 -6.41 12.28 -0.51
C SER A 15 -5.55 11.02 -0.40
N LEU A 16 -6.15 9.84 -0.22
CA LEU A 16 -5.40 8.57 -0.22
C LEU A 16 -4.71 8.35 -1.56
N TYR A 17 -5.43 8.48 -2.68
CA TYR A 17 -4.86 8.36 -4.02
C TYR A 17 -3.67 9.31 -4.22
N SER A 18 -3.82 10.58 -3.82
CA SER A 18 -2.75 11.57 -3.90
C SER A 18 -1.55 11.19 -3.02
N ASN A 19 -1.80 10.72 -1.79
CA ASN A 19 -0.75 10.29 -0.88
C ASN A 19 0.05 9.11 -1.44
N VAL A 20 -0.62 8.08 -1.96
CA VAL A 20 0.06 6.89 -2.49
C VAL A 20 0.81 7.20 -3.79
N SER A 21 0.24 8.04 -4.65
CA SER A 21 0.90 8.51 -5.87
C SER A 21 2.15 9.32 -5.56
N ASN A 22 2.07 10.26 -4.60
CA ASN A 22 3.22 11.05 -4.16
C ASN A 22 4.33 10.18 -3.57
N ILE A 23 3.98 9.16 -2.77
CA ILE A 23 4.95 8.21 -2.22
C ILE A 23 5.63 7.42 -3.34
N TYR A 24 4.86 6.96 -4.31
CA TYR A 24 5.40 6.23 -5.45
C TYR A 24 6.33 7.09 -6.31
N ASP A 25 5.96 8.34 -6.59
CA ASP A 25 6.82 9.28 -7.31
C ASP A 25 8.09 9.60 -6.53
N GLN A 26 8.02 9.68 -5.21
CA GLN A 26 9.20 9.83 -4.37
C GLN A 26 10.13 8.60 -4.48
N ILE A 27 9.58 7.39 -4.42
CA ILE A 27 10.33 6.15 -4.61
C ILE A 27 11.01 6.11 -5.99
N LYS A 28 10.31 6.55 -7.05
CA LYS A 28 10.87 6.68 -8.40
C LYS A 28 12.02 7.66 -8.47
N ARG A 29 11.84 8.88 -7.93
CA ARG A 29 12.88 9.94 -7.94
C ARG A 29 14.13 9.54 -7.16
N GLU A 30 13.98 8.73 -6.12
CA GLU A 30 15.10 8.16 -5.38
C GLU A 30 15.89 7.11 -6.20
N ASN A 31 15.55 6.88 -7.49
CA ASN A 31 16.18 5.96 -8.45
C ASN A 31 16.35 4.52 -7.95
N ARG A 32 15.55 4.11 -6.96
CA ARG A 32 15.60 2.77 -6.36
C ARG A 32 14.92 1.69 -7.19
N ILE A 33 14.22 2.10 -8.25
CA ILE A 33 13.40 1.23 -9.09
C ILE A 33 13.50 1.74 -10.53
N GLU A 34 14.36 1.13 -11.34
CA GLU A 34 14.34 1.36 -12.79
C GLU A 34 13.02 0.83 -13.36
N VAL A 35 12.05 1.74 -13.49
CA VAL A 35 10.89 1.72 -14.39
C VAL A 35 10.22 0.35 -14.56
N PHE A 36 9.55 -0.16 -13.52
CA PHE A 36 8.56 -1.23 -13.66
C PHE A 36 7.25 -0.71 -14.26
N GLY A 37 7.30 -0.29 -15.53
CA GLY A 37 6.14 0.12 -16.31
C GLY A 37 5.31 1.26 -15.71
N ILE A 38 4.16 1.52 -16.32
CA ILE A 38 3.14 2.44 -15.78
C ILE A 38 2.40 1.69 -14.68
N LEU A 39 2.84 1.85 -13.42
CA LEU A 39 2.08 1.43 -12.26
C LEU A 39 1.01 2.49 -11.94
N ASP A 40 -0.23 2.04 -11.84
CA ASP A 40 -1.38 2.88 -11.50
C ASP A 40 -1.99 2.43 -10.17
N PHE A 41 -2.82 3.27 -9.56
CA PHE A 41 -3.44 3.02 -8.26
C PHE A 41 -4.96 3.03 -8.39
N GLU A 42 -5.63 2.16 -7.64
CA GLU A 42 -7.10 2.15 -7.58
C GLU A 42 -7.54 1.99 -6.13
N VAL A 43 -8.30 2.97 -5.63
CA VAL A 43 -8.86 2.89 -4.28
C VAL A 43 -10.20 2.16 -4.33
N VAL A 44 -10.29 1.03 -3.64
CA VAL A 44 -11.45 0.13 -3.65
C VAL A 44 -11.99 -0.10 -2.24
N ARG A 45 -13.26 -0.54 -2.15
CA ARG A 45 -13.89 -0.93 -0.88
C ARG A 45 -13.74 -2.41 -0.57
N ASN A 46 -13.34 -3.22 -1.56
CA ASN A 46 -13.26 -4.66 -1.44
C ASN A 46 -12.16 -5.18 -2.36
N ILE A 47 -11.34 -6.09 -1.84
CA ILE A 47 -10.31 -6.80 -2.61
C ILE A 47 -10.57 -8.30 -2.46
N ASP A 48 -10.96 -8.97 -3.55
CA ASP A 48 -11.25 -10.41 -3.62
C ASP A 48 -12.27 -10.95 -2.60
N GLY A 49 -13.21 -10.14 -2.09
CA GLY A 49 -14.13 -10.54 -1.03
C GLY A 49 -13.47 -10.64 0.36
N LYS A 50 -12.17 -10.39 0.46
CA LYS A 50 -11.39 -10.54 1.69
C LYS A 50 -11.33 -9.21 2.44
N LYS A 51 -12.21 -9.07 3.45
CA LYS A 51 -12.28 -7.88 4.34
C LYS A 51 -10.96 -7.50 5.02
N GLN A 52 -9.98 -8.40 5.07
CA GLN A 52 -8.70 -8.21 5.76
C GLN A 52 -7.53 -7.86 4.82
N ARG A 53 -7.77 -7.68 3.52
CA ARG A 53 -6.73 -7.33 2.56
C ARG A 53 -6.68 -5.81 2.36
N ILE A 54 -5.53 -5.19 2.64
CA ILE A 54 -5.35 -3.74 2.54
C ILE A 54 -4.90 -3.30 1.14
N ALA A 55 -4.11 -4.13 0.45
CA ALA A 55 -3.64 -3.85 -0.90
C ALA A 55 -3.41 -5.15 -1.68
N LYS A 56 -3.28 -5.01 -3.00
CA LYS A 56 -2.93 -6.09 -3.92
C LYS A 56 -2.46 -5.54 -5.26
N LEU A 57 -1.34 -6.04 -5.75
CA LEU A 57 -0.95 -5.92 -7.15
C LEU A 57 -1.87 -6.77 -8.06
N LYS A 58 -2.53 -6.12 -9.03
CA LYS A 58 -3.36 -6.74 -10.08
C LYS A 58 -2.90 -6.21 -11.44
N GLY A 59 -2.12 -7.01 -12.17
CA GLY A 59 -1.50 -6.57 -13.42
C GLY A 59 -0.49 -5.45 -13.15
N ASN A 60 -0.72 -4.27 -13.72
CA ASN A 60 0.05 -3.04 -13.49
C ASN A 60 -0.65 -2.05 -12.56
N LYS A 61 -1.65 -2.50 -11.78
CA LYS A 61 -2.37 -1.64 -10.83
C LYS A 61 -2.20 -2.16 -9.41
N ILE A 62 -2.00 -1.26 -8.45
CA ILE A 62 -2.11 -1.58 -7.03
C ILE A 62 -3.51 -1.18 -6.57
N LEU A 63 -4.32 -2.17 -6.23
CA LEU A 63 -5.60 -1.97 -5.56
C LEU A 63 -5.31 -1.66 -4.09
N ILE A 64 -5.90 -0.60 -3.55
CA ILE A 64 -5.73 -0.18 -2.15
C ILE A 64 -7.09 -0.01 -1.51
N HIS A 65 -7.28 -0.57 -0.32
CA HIS A 65 -8.53 -0.44 0.41
C HIS A 65 -8.70 0.99 0.95
N GLU A 66 -9.89 1.60 0.82
CA GLU A 66 -10.18 2.97 1.29
C GLU A 66 -9.81 3.25 2.77
N LYS A 67 -9.84 2.22 3.64
CA LYS A 67 -9.48 2.37 5.05
C LYS A 67 -7.99 2.66 5.27
N ALA A 68 -7.15 2.38 4.26
CA ALA A 68 -5.74 2.75 4.27
C ALA A 68 -5.54 4.27 4.40
N ALA A 69 -6.55 5.10 4.10
CA ALA A 69 -6.53 6.55 4.32
C ALA A 69 -6.23 6.94 5.78
N ARG A 70 -6.45 6.02 6.74
CA ARG A 70 -6.19 6.24 8.17
C ARG A 70 -4.78 5.81 8.60
N LEU A 71 -4.01 5.20 7.71
CA LEU A 71 -2.66 4.74 8.01
C LEU A 71 -1.66 5.89 7.93
N PRO A 72 -0.63 5.89 8.79
CA PRO A 72 0.46 6.85 8.66
C PRO A 72 1.22 6.68 7.34
N LYS A 73 1.82 7.75 6.84
CA LYS A 73 2.55 7.75 5.55
C LYS A 73 3.61 6.65 5.45
N SER A 74 4.34 6.36 6.54
CA SER A 74 5.34 5.29 6.56
C SER A 74 4.73 3.89 6.37
N ALA A 75 3.54 3.64 6.92
CA ALA A 75 2.81 2.39 6.68
C ALA A 75 2.30 2.29 5.23
N LEU A 76 1.80 3.40 4.66
CA LEU A 76 1.43 3.46 3.24
C LEU A 76 2.65 3.22 2.33
N ARG A 77 3.80 3.80 2.67
CA ARG A 77 5.06 3.57 1.94
C ARG A 77 5.50 2.12 2.00
N TYR A 78 5.36 1.47 3.15
CA TYR A 78 5.62 0.04 3.28
C TYR A 78 4.69 -0.78 2.38
N ILE A 79 3.38 -0.51 2.38
CA ILE A 79 2.41 -1.20 1.51
C ILE A 79 2.82 -1.06 0.04
N ILE A 80 3.16 0.14 -0.43
CA ILE A 80 3.56 0.37 -1.82
C ILE A 80 4.85 -0.38 -2.15
N ALA A 81 5.88 -0.28 -1.30
CA ALA A 81 7.13 -1.01 -1.50
C ALA A 81 6.91 -2.54 -1.54
N HIS A 82 6.01 -3.05 -0.70
CA HIS A 82 5.64 -4.45 -0.63
C HIS A 82 4.99 -4.95 -1.93
N GLU A 83 3.98 -4.22 -2.44
CA GLU A 83 3.29 -4.60 -3.68
C GLU A 83 4.19 -4.43 -4.92
N ILE A 84 5.09 -3.44 -4.94
CA ILE A 84 6.10 -3.33 -6.01
C ILE A 84 7.09 -4.51 -5.95
N ALA A 85 7.53 -4.91 -4.76
CA ALA A 85 8.42 -6.06 -4.63
C ALA A 85 7.79 -7.37 -5.16
N HIS A 86 6.46 -7.50 -5.10
CA HIS A 86 5.73 -8.62 -5.71
C HIS A 86 5.81 -8.65 -7.25
N MET A 87 6.13 -7.54 -7.93
CA MET A 87 6.40 -7.54 -9.38
C MET A 87 7.66 -8.34 -9.72
N LEU A 88 8.64 -8.37 -8.81
CA LEU A 88 9.94 -9.04 -9.01
C LEU A 88 10.04 -10.41 -8.33
N ALA A 89 9.34 -10.59 -7.21
CA ALA A 89 9.38 -11.80 -6.41
C ALA A 89 7.98 -12.11 -5.84
N LYS A 90 7.31 -13.11 -6.43
CA LYS A 90 5.94 -13.48 -6.05
C LYS A 90 5.79 -13.98 -4.60
N LYS A 91 6.87 -14.51 -4.00
CA LYS A 91 6.91 -15.05 -2.64
C LYS A 91 7.87 -14.22 -1.80
N HIS A 92 7.61 -14.10 -0.49
CA HIS A 92 8.47 -13.43 0.53
C HIS A 92 9.82 -14.12 0.80
N THR A 93 10.55 -14.40 -0.26
CA THR A 93 11.91 -14.95 -0.23
C THR A 93 12.93 -13.88 0.16
N LYS A 94 14.19 -14.26 0.40
CA LYS A 94 15.30 -13.30 0.60
C LYS A 94 15.37 -12.25 -0.52
N LYS A 95 15.10 -12.65 -1.76
CA LYS A 95 15.06 -11.73 -2.91
C LYS A 95 13.95 -10.68 -2.76
N PHE A 96 12.77 -11.07 -2.29
CA PHE A 96 11.67 -10.14 -2.04
C PHE A 96 12.07 -9.09 -1.00
N TRP A 97 12.58 -9.51 0.15
CA TRP A 97 12.96 -8.59 1.23
C TRP A 97 14.09 -7.67 0.84
N LYS A 98 15.07 -8.16 0.06
CA LYS A 98 16.13 -7.30 -0.50
C LYS A 98 15.57 -6.22 -1.41
N VAL A 99 14.54 -6.53 -2.21
CA VAL A 99 13.85 -5.52 -3.04
C VAL A 99 13.10 -4.52 -2.16
N VAL A 100 12.34 -4.97 -1.16
CA VAL A 100 11.63 -4.09 -0.22
C VAL A 100 12.61 -3.12 0.46
N GLU A 101 13.73 -3.64 0.98
CA GLU A 101 14.79 -2.85 1.61
C GLU A 101 15.44 -1.87 0.63
N THR A 102 15.69 -2.28 -0.62
CA THR A 102 16.23 -1.38 -1.64
C THR A 102 15.28 -0.22 -1.91
N ILE A 103 13.97 -0.46 -1.95
CA ILE A 103 12.93 0.55 -2.20
C ILE A 103 12.76 1.46 -0.99
N TYR A 104 12.72 0.87 0.19
CA TYR A 104 12.48 1.53 1.46
C TYR A 104 13.44 0.97 2.53
N PRO A 105 14.63 1.56 2.68
CA PRO A 105 15.67 1.04 3.59
C PRO A 105 15.28 1.00 5.08
N SER A 106 14.24 1.72 5.49
CA SER A 106 13.69 1.70 6.85
C SER A 106 12.28 1.12 6.90
N PHE A 107 12.04 0.09 6.08
CA PHE A 107 10.73 -0.53 5.91
C PHE A 107 10.17 -1.11 7.21
N GLU A 108 11.01 -1.51 8.15
CA GLU A 108 10.63 -2.05 9.46
C GLU A 108 9.79 -1.05 10.27
N THR A 109 10.07 0.25 10.12
CA THR A 109 9.26 1.30 10.76
C THR A 109 7.84 1.30 10.18
N GLY A 110 7.73 1.25 8.85
CA GLY A 110 6.43 1.19 8.17
C GLY A 110 5.68 -0.12 8.45
N GLN A 111 6.39 -1.24 8.53
CA GLN A 111 5.86 -2.54 8.90
C GLN A 111 5.28 -2.54 10.31
N THR A 112 6.03 -2.03 11.30
CA THR A 112 5.59 -1.92 12.70
C THR A 112 4.34 -1.04 12.82
N LEU A 113 4.34 0.10 12.13
CA LEU A 113 3.16 0.97 12.10
C LEU A 113 1.97 0.29 11.42
N LEU A 114 2.19 -0.48 10.36
CA LEU A 114 1.11 -1.22 9.73
C LEU A 114 0.53 -2.31 10.64
N GLU A 115 1.35 -3.02 11.41
CA GLU A 115 0.86 -4.00 12.39
C GLU A 115 0.02 -3.33 13.49
N LYS A 116 0.54 -2.23 14.05
CA LYS A 116 -0.15 -1.46 15.10
C LYS A 116 -1.51 -0.95 14.62
N TYR A 117 -1.53 -0.15 13.56
CA TYR A 117 -2.75 0.49 13.05
C TYR A 117 -3.65 -0.51 12.31
N GLY A 118 -3.08 -1.54 11.69
CA GLY A 118 -3.86 -2.60 11.03
C GLY A 118 -4.74 -3.35 12.03
N SER A 119 -4.18 -3.65 13.21
CA SER A 119 -4.94 -4.29 14.31
C SER A 119 -6.14 -3.43 14.74
N GLU A 120 -5.97 -2.12 14.85
CA GLU A 120 -7.05 -1.16 15.17
C GLU A 120 -8.13 -1.07 14.08
N LEU A 121 -7.77 -1.33 12.82
CA LEU A 121 -8.65 -1.20 11.66
C LEU A 121 -9.30 -2.54 11.21
N ASN A 122 -9.10 -3.62 11.98
CA ASN A 122 -9.49 -5.00 11.65
C ASN A 122 -8.81 -5.55 10.37
N PHE A 123 -7.58 -5.14 10.12
CA PHE A 123 -6.68 -5.68 9.10
C PHE A 123 -5.41 -6.22 9.78
N PRO A 124 -5.31 -7.52 10.10
CA PRO A 124 -4.08 -8.02 10.71
C PRO A 124 -2.91 -7.86 9.73
N GLY A 125 -2.03 -6.90 10.01
CA GLY A 125 -0.84 -6.58 9.20
C GLY A 125 0.04 -7.81 8.94
N HIS A 126 0.02 -8.77 9.87
CA HIS A 126 0.64 -10.08 9.74
C HIS A 126 0.30 -10.86 8.45
N LYS A 127 -0.88 -10.65 7.84
CA LYS A 127 -1.23 -11.35 6.58
C LYS A 127 -0.45 -10.82 5.38
N LEU A 128 -0.10 -9.53 5.36
CA LEU A 128 0.80 -9.01 4.33
C LEU A 128 2.23 -9.50 4.54
N MET A 129 2.64 -9.78 5.77
CA MET A 129 4.03 -10.14 6.08
C MET A 129 4.38 -11.62 5.82
N ARG A 130 3.39 -12.45 5.48
CA ARG A 130 3.53 -13.92 5.41
C ARG A 130 3.02 -14.57 4.11
N SER A 131 2.57 -13.77 3.12
CA SER A 131 1.97 -14.24 1.85
C SER A 131 2.96 -14.53 0.72
#